data_AF-A0A1P8YKC6-F1
#
_entry.id   AF-A0A1P8YKC6-F1
#
_cell.length_a   1.000
_cell.length_b   1.000
_cell.length_c   1.000
_cell.angle_alpha   90.00
_cell.angle_beta   90.00
_cell.angle_gamma   90.00
#
_symmetry.space_group_name_H-M   'P 1'
#
loop_
_entity.id
_entity.type
_entity.pdbx_description
1 polymer ?
#
loop_
_entity_poly.entity_id
_entity_poly.type
_entity_poly.pdbx_seq_one_letter_code
_entity_poly.pdbx_strand_id
1 'polypeptide(L)'
;MAESLGHLRDADPLVLGLPRGGVPVATEVAHELGGELDVILVRKLGVPWQPELAMGALGEGGIRVLNDDVLAQTGMSPLGLATVESRERRELERRARVLRGDRGGSRCATGPW
;
A
#
# COMPACT_ATOMS: atom_id res chain seq x y z
N MET A 1 21.40 -6.84 -2.19
CA MET A 1 19.98 -6.84 -2.65
C MET A 1 19.82 -6.25 -4.04
N ALA A 2 20.40 -5.09 -4.36
CA ALA A 2 20.30 -4.53 -5.71
C ALA A 2 21.07 -5.37 -6.77
N GLU A 3 22.23 -5.94 -6.42
CA GLU A 3 23.02 -6.77 -7.34
C GLU A 3 22.25 -7.98 -7.92
N SER A 4 21.42 -8.65 -7.11
CA SER A 4 20.59 -9.76 -7.57
C SER A 4 19.51 -9.34 -8.57
N LEU A 5 19.19 -8.04 -8.64
CA LEU A 5 18.20 -7.47 -9.55
C LEU A 5 18.85 -6.87 -10.81
N GLY A 6 20.16 -7.01 -11.01
CA GLY A 6 20.89 -6.36 -12.12
C GLY A 6 20.38 -6.73 -13.52
N HIS A 7 19.70 -7.87 -13.67
CA HIS A 7 19.06 -8.28 -14.93
C HIS A 7 17.86 -7.40 -15.34
N LEU A 8 17.40 -6.50 -14.47
CA LEU A 8 16.28 -5.59 -14.71
C LEU A 8 16.72 -4.17 -15.13
N ARG A 9 18.03 -3.88 -15.22
CA ARG A 9 18.52 -2.52 -15.52
C ARG A 9 17.98 -1.94 -16.83
N ASP A 10 17.87 -2.76 -17.87
CA ASP A 10 17.40 -2.30 -19.20
C ASP A 10 15.87 -2.28 -19.33
N ALA A 11 15.13 -2.63 -18.27
CA ALA A 11 13.67 -2.71 -18.28
C ALA A 11 12.96 -1.44 -17.78
N ASP A 12 13.72 -0.39 -17.44
CA ASP A 12 13.21 0.85 -16.83
C ASP A 12 12.27 0.57 -15.63
N PRO A 13 12.76 -0.11 -14.58
CA PRO A 13 11.88 -0.64 -13.55
C PRO A 13 11.33 0.46 -12.64
N LEU A 14 10.04 0.38 -12.34
CA LEU A 14 9.42 1.13 -11.25
C LEU A 14 9.62 0.39 -9.92
N VAL A 15 10.44 0.95 -9.03
CA VAL A 15 10.69 0.42 -7.70
C VAL A 15 9.73 1.05 -6.69
N LEU A 16 9.01 0.21 -5.94
CA LEU A 16 8.00 0.65 -4.97
C LEU A 16 8.46 0.46 -3.52
N GLY A 17 8.63 1.58 -2.81
CA GLY A 17 8.97 1.57 -1.39
C GLY A 17 7.72 1.54 -0.51
N LEU A 18 7.64 0.55 0.40
CA LEU A 18 6.61 0.52 1.44
C LEU A 18 7.10 1.26 2.71
N PRO A 19 6.43 2.33 3.18
CA PRO A 19 6.88 3.06 4.36
C PRO A 19 6.80 2.26 5.67
N ARG A 20 7.69 2.52 6.64
CA ARG A 20 8.76 3.55 6.63
C ARG A 20 10.12 3.00 6.18
N GLY A 21 10.45 1.77 6.56
CA GLY A 21 11.77 1.18 6.35
C GLY A 21 12.03 0.72 4.91
N GLY A 22 10.99 0.41 4.14
CA GLY A 22 11.13 -0.04 2.75
C GLY A 22 11.48 1.10 1.78
N VAL A 23 11.21 2.36 2.15
CA VAL A 23 11.50 3.51 1.28
C VAL A 23 13.01 3.74 1.12
N PRO A 24 13.82 3.84 2.19
CA PRO A 24 15.27 3.93 2.03
C PRO A 24 15.87 2.77 1.22
N VAL A 25 15.37 1.54 1.41
CA VAL A 25 15.84 0.38 0.63
C VAL A 25 15.48 0.50 -0.84
N ALA A 26 14.24 0.91 -1.14
CA ALA A 26 13.77 1.12 -2.51
C ALA A 26 14.55 2.23 -3.23
N THR A 27 14.95 3.30 -2.51
CA THR A 27 15.79 4.37 -3.06
C THR A 27 17.12 3.82 -3.58
N GLU A 28 17.84 3.04 -2.77
CA GLU A 28 19.13 2.46 -3.18
C GLU A 28 18.96 1.48 -4.35
N VAL A 29 17.89 0.70 -4.35
CA VAL A 29 17.59 -0.24 -5.45
C VAL A 29 17.27 0.51 -6.75
N ALA A 30 16.43 1.56 -6.70
CA ALA A 30 16.11 2.36 -7.88
C ALA A 30 17.35 3.05 -8.45
N HIS A 31 18.20 3.61 -7.58
CA HIS A 31 19.45 4.25 -7.96
C HIS A 31 20.40 3.27 -8.67
N GLU A 32 20.61 2.08 -8.10
CA GLU A 32 21.48 1.05 -8.70
C GLU A 32 20.92 0.51 -10.02
N LEU A 33 19.60 0.38 -10.13
CA LEU A 33 18.96 -0.11 -11.36
C LEU A 33 18.80 0.97 -12.44
N GLY A 34 19.02 2.25 -12.12
CA GLY A 34 18.73 3.37 -13.00
C GLY A 34 17.24 3.55 -13.30
N GLY A 35 16.37 2.98 -12.46
CA GLY A 35 14.92 2.99 -12.63
C GLY A 35 14.21 4.09 -11.82
N GLU A 36 12.90 4.15 -11.96
CA GLU A 36 12.08 5.10 -11.22
C GLU A 36 11.79 4.62 -9.78
N LEU A 37 11.61 5.58 -8.87
CA LEU A 37 11.14 5.33 -7.50
C LEU A 37 9.70 5.86 -7.34
N ASP A 38 8.86 5.09 -6.66
CA ASP A 38 7.60 5.57 -6.07
C ASP A 38 7.36 4.91 -4.70
N VAL A 39 6.42 5.48 -3.95
CA VAL A 39 5.97 4.96 -2.65
C VAL A 39 4.61 4.31 -2.83
N ILE A 40 4.37 3.18 -2.16
CA ILE A 40 3.04 2.58 -2.09
C ILE A 40 2.47 2.76 -0.69
N LEU A 41 1.29 3.37 -0.58
CA LEU A 41 0.60 3.56 0.69
C LEU A 41 -0.61 2.64 0.76
N VAL A 42 -0.56 1.73 1.73
CA VAL A 42 -1.65 0.79 2.04
C VAL A 42 -1.94 0.77 3.53
N ARG A 43 -3.20 0.50 3.88
CA ARG A 43 -3.65 0.25 5.26
C ARG A 43 -4.39 -1.07 5.32
N LYS A 44 -3.98 -1.95 6.24
CA LYS A 44 -4.70 -3.18 6.54
C LYS A 44 -6.01 -2.83 7.25
N LEU A 45 -7.12 -3.41 6.79
CA LEU A 45 -8.36 -3.48 7.54
C LEU A 45 -8.31 -4.74 8.41
N GLY A 46 -7.98 -4.55 9.69
CA GLY A 46 -7.93 -5.64 10.65
C GLY A 46 -9.28 -5.88 11.32
N VAL A 47 -9.49 -7.09 11.80
CA VAL A 47 -10.65 -7.43 12.64
C VAL A 47 -10.45 -6.80 14.02
N PRO A 48 -11.40 -6.02 14.58
CA PRO A 48 -11.16 -5.26 15.82
C PRO A 48 -10.74 -6.10 17.02
N TRP A 49 -11.27 -7.32 17.15
CA TRP A 49 -10.93 -8.25 18.23
C TRP A 49 -9.80 -9.23 17.87
N GLN A 50 -9.34 -9.25 16.61
CA GLN A 50 -8.19 -10.03 16.15
C GLN A 50 -7.34 -9.19 15.18
N PRO A 51 -6.57 -8.22 15.68
CA PRO A 51 -5.90 -7.22 14.83
C PRO A 51 -4.90 -7.80 13.84
N GLU A 52 -4.36 -9.00 14.11
CA GLU A 52 -3.47 -9.70 13.19
C GLU A 52 -4.20 -10.24 11.95
N LEU A 53 -5.48 -10.62 12.09
CA LEU A 53 -6.32 -11.11 11.00
C LEU A 53 -6.83 -9.95 10.11
N ALA A 54 -6.51 -10.02 8.82
CA ALA A 54 -6.90 -9.02 7.84
C ALA A 54 -8.23 -9.38 7.17
N MET A 55 -9.23 -8.52 7.26
CA MET A 55 -10.47 -8.62 6.48
C MET A 55 -10.40 -7.84 5.16
N GLY A 56 -9.33 -7.07 4.95
CA GLY A 56 -9.15 -6.29 3.73
C GLY A 56 -7.98 -5.32 3.80
N ALA A 57 -7.90 -4.46 2.80
CA ALA A 57 -6.93 -3.39 2.71
C ALA A 57 -7.49 -2.17 1.96
N LEU A 58 -6.95 -1.00 2.29
CA LEU A 58 -7.18 0.26 1.60
C LEU A 58 -5.89 0.72 0.93
N GLY A 59 -6.04 1.27 -0.28
CA GLY A 59 -4.97 1.94 -1.03
C GLY A 59 -5.34 3.37 -1.38
N GLU A 60 -4.35 4.13 -1.86
CA GLU A 60 -4.58 5.47 -2.43
C GLU A 60 -5.57 5.43 -3.59
N GLY A 61 -6.15 6.58 -3.95
CA GLY A 61 -7.10 6.67 -5.08
C GLY A 61 -8.46 6.01 -4.81
N GLY A 62 -8.79 5.70 -3.55
CA GLY A 62 -10.06 5.09 -3.18
C GLY A 62 -10.10 3.57 -3.29
N ILE A 63 -8.96 2.94 -3.62
CA ILE A 63 -8.85 1.48 -3.74
C ILE A 63 -9.23 0.80 -2.42
N ARG A 64 -10.06 -0.24 -2.55
CA ARG A 64 -10.59 -1.03 -1.44
C ARG A 64 -10.63 -2.49 -1.87
N VAL A 65 -9.98 -3.34 -1.09
CA VAL A 65 -9.98 -4.79 -1.28
C VAL A 65 -10.50 -5.43 0.00
N LEU A 66 -11.43 -6.36 -0.12
CA LEU A 66 -11.99 -7.11 0.99
C LEU A 66 -11.71 -8.60 0.83
N ASN A 67 -11.68 -9.30 1.96
CA ASN A 67 -11.64 -10.74 2.02
C ASN A 67 -12.98 -11.25 2.55
N ASP A 68 -13.84 -11.70 1.64
CA ASP A 68 -15.20 -12.15 1.96
C ASP A 68 -15.20 -13.38 2.87
N ASP A 69 -14.21 -14.27 2.75
CA ASP A 69 -14.08 -15.44 3.62
C ASP A 69 -13.83 -15.04 5.07
N VAL A 70 -12.95 -14.06 5.31
CA VAL A 70 -12.66 -13.54 6.66
C VAL A 70 -13.88 -12.80 7.22
N LEU A 71 -14.58 -12.02 6.40
CA LEU A 71 -15.82 -11.34 6.81
C LEU A 71 -16.90 -12.34 7.22
N ALA A 72 -17.07 -13.42 6.45
CA ALA A 72 -18.01 -14.49 6.74
C ALA A 72 -17.65 -15.26 8.02
N GLN A 73 -16.38 -15.65 8.18
CA GLN A 73 -15.92 -16.42 9.34
C GLN A 73 -15.97 -15.63 10.66
N THR A 74 -15.74 -14.33 10.59
CA THR A 74 -15.73 -13.46 11.78
C THR A 74 -17.11 -12.91 12.13
N GLY A 75 -18.09 -13.03 11.24
CA GLY A 75 -19.42 -12.44 11.45
C GLY A 75 -19.38 -10.91 11.56
N MET A 76 -18.41 -10.27 10.91
CA MET A 76 -18.24 -8.82 10.97
C MET A 76 -19.49 -8.11 10.42
N SER A 77 -20.08 -7.25 11.23
CA SER A 77 -21.22 -6.45 10.79
C SER A 77 -20.81 -5.39 9.77
N PRO A 78 -21.70 -5.00 8.82
CA PRO A 78 -21.42 -3.92 7.88
C PRO A 78 -21.05 -2.59 8.56
N LEU A 79 -21.70 -2.29 9.69
CA LEU A 79 -21.42 -1.09 10.48
C LEU A 79 -20.02 -1.16 11.13
N GLY A 80 -19.62 -2.33 11.62
CA GLY A 80 -18.28 -2.57 12.17
C GLY A 80 -17.20 -2.39 11.10
N LEU A 81 -17.40 -2.99 9.92
CA LEU A 81 -16.53 -2.83 8.77
C LEU A 81 -16.39 -1.35 8.39
N ALA A 82 -17.51 -0.63 8.23
CA ALA A 82 -17.50 0.79 7.88
C ALA A 82 -16.76 1.65 8.92
N THR A 83 -16.87 1.31 10.20
CA THR A 83 -16.17 2.02 11.28
C THR A 83 -14.66 1.83 11.18
N VAL A 84 -14.18 0.60 10.97
CA VAL A 84 -12.75 0.31 10.77
C VAL A 84 -12.25 0.99 9.49
N GLU A 85 -13.00 0.86 8.41
CA GLU A 85 -12.67 1.45 7.12
C GLU A 85 -12.51 2.97 7.22
N SER A 86 -13.46 3.66 7.86
CA SER A 86 -13.41 5.12 8.05
C SER A 86 -12.17 5.55 8.84
N ARG A 87 -11.79 4.79 9.88
CA ARG A 87 -10.60 5.06 10.68
C ARG A 87 -9.32 4.89 9.86
N GLU A 88 -9.18 3.77 9.17
CA GLU A 88 -7.98 3.47 8.39
C GLU A 88 -7.85 4.38 7.17
N ARG A 89 -8.97 4.79 6.56
CA ARG A 89 -8.99 5.78 5.46
C ARG A 89 -8.46 7.13 5.91
N ARG A 90 -8.91 7.64 7.07
CA ARG A 90 -8.37 8.90 7.63
C ARG A 90 -6.86 8.84 7.86
N GLU A 91 -6.37 7.71 8.38
CA GLU A 91 -4.93 7.53 8.59
C GLU A 91 -4.16 7.42 7.27
N LEU A 92 -4.73 6.74 6.26
CA LEU A 92 -4.16 6.67 4.93
C LEU A 92 -4.03 8.06 4.32
N GLU A 93 -5.09 8.86 4.33
CA GLU A 93 -5.11 10.24 3.82
C GLU A 93 -4.10 11.13 4.56
N ARG A 94 -4.01 11.00 5.89
CA ARG A 94 -3.03 11.71 6.70
C ARG A 94 -1.59 11.36 6.29
N ARG A 95 -1.29 10.08 6.07
CA ARG A 95 0.04 9.63 5.62
C ARG A 95 0.34 10.04 4.19
N ALA A 96 -0.66 9.96 3.31
CA ALA A 96 -0.55 10.41 1.93
C ALA A 96 -0.14 11.88 1.89
N ARG A 97 -0.81 12.76 2.65
CA ARG A 97 -0.45 14.18 2.71
C ARG A 97 0.99 14.44 3.12
N VAL A 98 1.52 13.65 4.07
CA VAL A 98 2.90 13.79 4.56
C VAL A 98 3.93 13.27 3.54
N LEU A 99 3.64 12.15 2.88
CA LEU A 99 4.61 11.45 2.03
C LEU A 99 4.55 11.88 0.56
N ARG A 100 3.40 12.35 0.09
CA ARG A 100 3.17 12.82 -1.28
C ARG A 100 3.47 14.31 -1.45
N GLY A 101 3.20 15.14 -0.45
CA GLY A 101 3.26 16.60 -0.62
C GLY A 101 2.39 17.05 -1.79
N ASP A 102 2.94 17.88 -2.69
CA ASP A 102 2.27 18.33 -3.92
C ASP A 102 2.37 17.34 -5.10
N ARG A 103 3.16 16.26 -4.96
CA ARG A 103 3.18 15.19 -5.97
C ARG A 103 1.90 14.38 -5.80
N GLY A 104 1.06 14.30 -6.84
CA GLY A 104 -0.19 13.54 -6.84
C GLY A 104 -0.03 12.04 -6.49
N GLY A 105 -1.14 11.30 -6.52
CA GLY A 105 -1.20 9.89 -6.08
C GLY A 105 -0.20 8.93 -6.75
N SER A 106 -0.09 7.70 -6.23
CA SER A 106 0.84 6.67 -6.74
C SER A 106 0.67 6.46 -8.25
N ARG A 107 1.80 6.35 -8.95
CA ARG A 107 1.83 5.97 -10.37
C ARG A 107 1.36 4.53 -10.60
N CYS A 108 1.27 3.71 -9.56
CA CYS A 108 0.75 2.34 -9.63
C CYS A 108 -0.75 2.22 -9.97
N ALA A 109 -1.53 3.29 -9.78
CA ALA A 109 -2.97 3.24 -9.98
C ALA A 109 -3.41 3.29 -11.46
N THR A 110 -2.47 3.41 -12.41
CA THR A 110 -2.77 3.58 -13.84
C THR A 110 -2.92 2.26 -14.62
N GLY A 111 -2.88 1.10 -13.96
CA GLY A 111 -3.10 -0.22 -14.59
C GLY A 111 -4.48 -0.82 -14.27
N PRO A 112 -5.06 -1.66 -15.15
CA PRO A 112 -6.27 -2.41 -14.85
C PRO A 112 -5.97 -3.48 -13.78
N TRP A 113 -6.65 -3.41 -12.64
CA TRP A 113 -6.63 -4.40 -11.56
C TRP A 113 -7.98 -5.08 -11.46
#